data_AF-A0A822GMX1-F1
#
_entry.id   AF-A0A822GMX1-F1
#
_cell.length_a   1.000
_cell.length_b   1.000
_cell.length_c   1.000
_cell.angle_alpha   90.00
_cell.angle_beta   90.00
_cell.angle_gamma   90.00
#
_symmetry.space_group_name_H-M   'P 1'
#
loop_
_entity.id
_entity.type
_entity.pdbx_description
1 polymer ?
#
loop_
_entity_poly.entity_id
_entity_poly.type
_entity_poly.pdbx_seq_one_letter_code
_entity_poly.pdbx_strand_id
1 'polypeptide(L)'
;WGTRALEAIDLVYQIQASIGIFTEVGELWNMSRLPHFNTFYQKGTNKNGGVCIAVGKHLKATRIEVNIPNTVVIDITGLSEPVRIIGIYWPTSQQRDLDDILPYVVEGTILSGDFNATVKEWNSP
;
A
#
# COMPACT_ATOMS: atom_id res chain seq x y z
N TRP A 1 13.30 5.30 -16.44
CA TRP A 1 12.49 4.19 -15.89
C TRP A 1 13.02 2.89 -16.44
N GLY A 2 13.19 1.88 -15.58
CA GLY A 2 13.56 0.53 -15.99
C GLY A 2 12.33 -0.28 -16.38
N THR A 3 12.54 -1.43 -17.04
CA THR A 3 11.50 -2.36 -17.51
C THR A 3 10.53 -2.81 -16.42
N ARG A 4 10.99 -2.89 -15.16
CA ARG A 4 10.23 -3.43 -14.01
C ARG A 4 8.91 -2.71 -13.67
N ALA A 5 8.85 -1.39 -13.83
CA ALA A 5 7.59 -0.66 -13.57
C ALA A 5 6.52 -1.01 -14.61
N LEU A 6 6.91 -1.19 -15.86
CA LEU A 6 6.01 -1.63 -16.93
C LEU A 6 5.60 -3.09 -16.74
N GLU A 7 6.54 -3.97 -16.34
CA GLU A 7 6.25 -5.37 -16.02
C GLU A 7 5.20 -5.50 -14.90
N ALA A 8 5.28 -4.67 -13.84
CA ALA A 8 4.29 -4.66 -12.77
C ALA A 8 2.91 -4.19 -13.26
N ILE A 9 2.87 -3.19 -14.15
CA ILE A 9 1.63 -2.70 -14.76
C ILE A 9 0.99 -3.77 -15.64
N ASP A 10 1.79 -4.44 -16.47
CA ASP A 10 1.33 -5.52 -17.34
C ASP A 10 0.77 -6.68 -16.51
N LEU A 11 1.45 -7.05 -15.41
CA LEU A 11 0.98 -8.09 -14.50
C LEU A 11 -0.38 -7.73 -13.89
N VAL A 12 -0.58 -6.49 -13.43
CA VAL A 12 -1.86 -6.02 -12.87
C VAL A 12 -3.00 -6.22 -13.87
N TYR A 13 -2.78 -5.92 -15.15
CA TYR A 13 -3.77 -6.12 -16.20
C TYR A 13 -4.00 -7.59 -16.52
N GLN A 14 -2.95 -8.42 -16.55
CA GLN A 14 -3.05 -9.85 -16.83
C GLN A 14 -3.85 -10.60 -15.76
N ILE A 15 -3.60 -10.30 -14.48
CA ILE A 15 -4.29 -10.96 -13.36
C ILE A 15 -5.67 -10.35 -13.06
N GLN A 16 -6.04 -9.28 -13.78
CA GLN A 16 -7.28 -8.53 -13.56
C GLN A 16 -7.47 -8.10 -12.10
N ALA A 17 -6.39 -7.68 -11.44
CA ALA A 17 -6.45 -7.29 -10.03
C ALA A 17 -7.36 -6.09 -9.84
N SER A 18 -8.26 -6.16 -8.86
CA SER A 18 -9.08 -5.00 -8.48
C SER A 18 -8.33 -4.01 -7.59
N ILE A 19 -7.36 -4.50 -6.81
CA ILE A 19 -6.51 -3.69 -5.94
C ILE A 19 -5.07 -4.20 -6.06
N GLY A 20 -4.10 -3.29 -6.15
CA GLY A 20 -2.67 -3.58 -6.10
C GLY A 20 -1.99 -2.76 -5.02
N ILE A 21 -1.09 -3.38 -4.26
CA ILE A 21 -0.24 -2.73 -3.25
C ILE A 21 1.20 -2.85 -3.72
N PHE A 22 1.88 -1.72 -3.86
CA PHE A 22 3.25 -1.64 -4.35
C PHE A 22 4.12 -0.96 -3.29
N THR A 23 5.20 -1.62 -2.89
CA THR A 23 6.22 -1.10 -1.97
C THR A 23 7.47 -0.71 -2.75
N GLU A 24 8.35 0.09 -2.13
CA GLU A 24 9.60 0.55 -2.75
C GLU A 24 9.42 1.24 -4.10
N VAL A 25 8.28 1.93 -4.28
CA VAL A 25 7.93 2.54 -5.56
C VAL A 25 8.78 3.78 -5.89
N GLY A 26 9.48 4.33 -4.89
CA GLY A 26 10.27 5.54 -5.00
C GLY A 26 9.44 6.80 -5.27
N GLU A 27 10.12 7.95 -5.29
CA GLU A 27 9.44 9.24 -5.44
C GLU A 27 8.80 9.47 -6.81
N LEU A 28 9.32 8.80 -7.83
CA LEU A 28 8.87 9.01 -9.22
C LEU A 28 7.53 8.34 -9.51
N TRP A 29 7.06 7.41 -8.67
CA TRP A 29 5.79 6.71 -8.91
C TRP A 29 4.57 7.62 -8.94
N ASN A 30 4.60 8.75 -8.23
CA ASN A 30 3.53 9.75 -8.29
C ASN A 30 3.35 10.37 -9.70
N MET A 31 4.31 10.18 -10.60
CA MET A 31 4.20 10.62 -12.01
C MET A 31 3.53 9.59 -12.92
N SER A 32 3.37 8.34 -12.46
CA SER A 32 2.80 7.24 -13.25
C SER A 32 1.28 7.23 -13.12
N ARG A 33 0.59 7.15 -14.26
CA ARG A 33 -0.87 6.96 -14.29
C ARG A 33 -1.21 5.54 -14.65
N LEU A 34 -2.09 4.92 -13.88
CA LEU A 34 -2.75 3.65 -14.20
C LEU A 34 -4.16 3.98 -14.73
N PRO A 35 -4.42 3.94 -16.05
CA PRO A 35 -5.67 4.46 -16.63
C PRO A 35 -6.96 3.94 -16.00
N HIS A 36 -6.97 2.68 -15.54
CA HIS A 36 -8.15 2.02 -14.98
C HIS A 36 -8.17 2.02 -13.44
N PHE A 37 -7.23 2.69 -12.80
CA PHE A 37 -7.10 2.71 -11.34
C PHE A 37 -7.05 4.15 -10.82
N ASN A 38 -7.53 4.33 -9.60
CA ASN A 38 -7.22 5.46 -8.74
C ASN A 38 -6.04 5.06 -7.87
N THR A 39 -5.03 5.92 -7.78
CA THR A 39 -3.78 5.61 -7.05
C THR A 39 -3.64 6.50 -5.81
N PHE A 40 -3.30 5.88 -4.68
CA PHE A 40 -3.03 6.54 -3.40
C PHE A 40 -1.58 6.32 -3.04
N TYR A 41 -0.79 7.39 -3.03
CA TYR A 41 0.65 7.32 -2.80
C TYR A 41 1.02 7.95 -1.46
N GLN A 42 1.93 7.32 -0.71
CA GLN A 42 2.62 7.92 0.42
C GLN A 42 4.12 7.88 0.16
N LYS A 43 4.76 9.05 0.28
CA LYS A 43 6.21 9.16 0.18
C LYS A 43 6.90 8.43 1.33
N GLY A 44 8.01 7.77 1.00
CA GLY A 44 8.84 7.10 1.98
C GLY A 44 9.81 8.02 2.73
N THR A 45 10.54 7.44 3.67
CA THR A 45 11.59 8.12 4.45
C THR A 45 12.87 8.40 3.65
N ASN A 46 13.02 7.80 2.47
CA ASN A 46 14.13 8.01 1.54
C ASN A 46 13.66 7.92 0.07
N LYS A 47 14.57 8.17 -0.88
CA LYS A 47 14.27 8.21 -2.32
C LYS A 47 13.78 6.90 -2.94
N ASN A 48 14.05 5.76 -2.30
CA ASN A 48 13.70 4.42 -2.77
C ASN A 48 12.43 3.88 -2.10
N GLY A 49 12.08 4.41 -0.92
CA GLY A 49 10.88 4.01 -0.19
C GLY A 49 9.59 4.54 -0.82
N GLY A 50 8.51 4.39 -0.07
CA GLY A 50 7.17 4.81 -0.48
C GLY A 50 6.26 3.63 -0.79
N VAL A 51 4.96 3.90 -0.71
CA VAL A 51 3.90 2.92 -0.95
C VAL A 51 2.87 3.52 -1.88
N CYS A 52 2.40 2.72 -2.82
CA CYS A 52 1.24 3.05 -3.65
C CYS A 52 0.18 1.96 -3.52
N ILE A 53 -1.06 2.36 -3.28
CA ILE A 53 -2.22 1.48 -3.45
C ILE A 53 -2.97 1.93 -4.71
N ALA A 54 -3.13 1.01 -5.66
CA ALA A 54 -3.94 1.22 -6.86
C ALA A 54 -5.29 0.50 -6.66
N VAL A 55 -6.39 1.21 -6.86
CA VAL A 55 -7.75 0.68 -6.75
C VAL A 55 -8.48 0.85 -8.08
N GLY A 56 -9.03 -0.23 -8.63
CA GLY A 56 -9.77 -0.18 -9.88
C GLY A 56 -10.94 0.81 -9.80
N LYS A 57 -11.15 1.59 -10.86
CA LYS A 57 -12.17 2.66 -10.90
C LYS A 57 -13.62 2.18 -10.74
N HIS A 58 -13.85 0.87 -10.85
CA HIS A 58 -15.13 0.24 -10.53
C HIS A 58 -15.42 0.18 -9.03
N LEU A 59 -14.40 0.37 -8.18
CA LEU A 59 -14.52 0.46 -6.73
C LEU A 59 -14.41 1.92 -6.27
N LYS A 60 -15.10 2.23 -5.17
CA LYS A 60 -14.98 3.53 -4.50
C LYS A 60 -13.97 3.41 -3.37
N ALA A 61 -12.98 4.30 -3.35
CA ALA A 61 -11.95 4.32 -2.33
C ALA A 61 -11.74 5.74 -1.79
N THR A 62 -11.57 5.85 -0.48
CA THR A 62 -11.28 7.10 0.22
C THR A 62 -9.99 6.95 1.02
N ARG A 63 -9.10 7.93 0.94
CA ARG A 63 -7.88 7.96 1.74
C ARG A 63 -8.18 8.35 3.18
N ILE A 64 -7.53 7.67 4.11
CA ILE A 64 -7.45 8.10 5.51
C ILE A 64 -6.10 8.78 5.68
N GLU A 65 -6.12 10.00 6.19
CA GLU A 65 -4.90 10.73 6.48
C GLU A 65 -4.18 10.09 7.66
N VAL A 66 -2.91 9.76 7.45
CA VAL A 66 -2.03 9.14 8.45
C VAL A 66 -0.70 9.88 8.44
N ASN A 67 -0.14 10.10 9.63
CA ASN A 67 1.19 10.70 9.77
C ASN A 67 2.27 9.64 9.93
N ILE A 68 2.19 8.56 9.15
CA ILE A 68 3.12 7.44 9.19
C ILE A 68 3.79 7.35 7.81
N PRO A 69 5.10 7.64 7.70
CA PRO A 69 5.83 7.44 6.47
C PRO A 69 5.71 6.02 5.94
N ASN A 70 5.83 5.83 4.63
CA ASN A 70 5.72 4.52 3.99
C ASN A 70 4.41 3.76 4.31
N THR A 71 3.32 4.46 4.64
CA THR A 71 2.03 3.83 4.94
C THR A 71 0.90 4.51 4.18
N VAL A 72 0.07 3.73 3.51
CA VAL A 72 -1.17 4.22 2.88
C VAL A 72 -2.33 3.49 3.52
N VAL A 73 -3.32 4.24 3.99
CA VAL A 73 -4.57 3.68 4.52
C VAL A 73 -5.73 4.18 3.66
N ILE A 74 -6.54 3.26 3.16
CA ILE A 74 -7.76 3.57 2.41
C ILE A 74 -8.93 2.73 2.89
N ASP A 75 -10.14 3.30 2.79
CA ASP A 75 -11.39 2.56 2.93
C ASP A 75 -12.00 2.31 1.55
N ILE A 76 -12.37 1.07 1.29
CA ILE A 76 -13.16 0.66 0.13
C ILE A 76 -14.63 0.66 0.52
N THR A 77 -15.45 1.34 -0.27
CA THR A 77 -16.88 1.51 -0.03
C THR A 77 -17.72 1.01 -1.21
N GLY A 78 -19.00 0.75 -0.95
CA GLY A 78 -19.92 0.19 -1.95
C GLY A 78 -19.86 -1.34 -2.07
N LEU A 79 -19.19 -2.00 -1.12
CA LEU A 79 -19.25 -3.44 -0.90
C LEU A 79 -20.35 -3.77 0.13
N SER A 80 -20.70 -5.05 0.26
CA SER A 80 -21.64 -5.52 1.30
C SER A 80 -21.10 -5.29 2.73
N GLU A 81 -19.77 -5.30 2.87
CA GLU A 81 -19.06 -5.07 4.13
C GLU A 81 -17.94 -4.05 3.90
N PRO A 82 -17.66 -3.16 4.87
CA PRO A 82 -16.55 -2.23 4.75
C PRO A 82 -15.22 -2.98 4.73
N VAL A 83 -14.32 -2.60 3.82
CA VAL A 83 -12.96 -3.15 3.77
C VAL A 83 -11.98 -2.01 3.88
N ARG A 84 -11.06 -2.10 4.85
CA ARG A 84 -9.93 -1.18 4.97
C ARG A 84 -8.68 -1.84 4.42
N ILE A 85 -7.86 -1.08 3.71
CA ILE A 85 -6.58 -1.56 3.19
C ILE A 85 -5.48 -0.70 3.77
N ILE A 86 -4.51 -1.35 4.41
CA ILE A 86 -3.29 -0.73 4.91
C ILE A 86 -2.13 -1.32 4.11
N GLY A 87 -1.53 -0.49 3.27
CA GLY A 87 -0.30 -0.79 2.55
C GLY A 87 0.90 -0.23 3.30
N ILE A 88 1.90 -1.05 3.60
CA ILE A 88 3.09 -0.61 4.34
C ILE A 88 4.40 -1.03 3.67
N TYR A 89 5.42 -0.19 3.83
CA TYR A 89 6.81 -0.56 3.59
C TYR A 89 7.66 -0.18 4.81
N TRP A 90 8.17 -1.16 5.53
CA TRP A 90 9.08 -0.91 6.65
C TRP A 90 10.53 -1.14 6.21
N PRO A 91 11.34 -0.10 5.97
CA PRO A 91 12.75 -0.29 5.67
C PRO A 91 13.50 -0.86 6.89
N THR A 92 14.51 -1.69 6.66
CA THR A 92 15.31 -2.35 7.71
C THR A 92 15.98 -1.38 8.70
N SER A 93 16.24 -0.14 8.26
CA SER A 93 16.90 0.90 9.08
C SER A 93 15.95 1.63 10.05
N GLN A 94 14.65 1.36 10.01
CA GLN A 94 13.65 2.05 10.83
C GLN A 94 13.25 1.18 12.03
N GLN A 95 13.35 1.74 13.24
CA GLN A 95 12.77 1.13 14.44
C GLN A 95 11.25 1.13 14.32
N ARG A 96 10.62 -0.01 14.65
CA ARG A 96 9.22 -0.30 14.36
C ARG A 96 8.40 -0.28 15.63
N ASP A 97 7.22 0.31 15.55
CA ASP A 97 6.19 0.16 16.57
C ASP A 97 4.88 -0.21 15.88
N LEU A 98 4.32 -1.37 16.23
CA LEU A 98 3.02 -1.79 15.70
C LEU A 98 1.90 -0.91 16.28
N ASP A 99 2.11 -0.35 17.47
CA ASP A 99 1.15 0.53 18.13
C ASP A 99 0.86 1.79 17.31
N ASP A 100 1.76 2.18 16.41
CA ASP A 100 1.51 3.27 15.45
C ASP A 100 0.38 2.92 14.47
N ILE A 101 0.24 1.65 14.08
CA ILE A 101 -0.72 1.20 13.06
C ILE A 101 -2.03 0.73 13.69
N LEU A 102 -1.99 0.22 14.92
CA LEU A 102 -3.17 -0.32 15.61
C LEU A 102 -4.40 0.61 15.61
N PRO A 103 -4.29 1.95 15.77
CA PRO A 103 -5.45 2.85 15.70
C PRO A 103 -6.18 2.83 14.37
N TYR A 104 -5.54 2.37 13.30
CA TYR A 104 -6.10 2.28 11.96
C TYR A 104 -6.66 0.90 11.65
N VAL A 105 -6.36 -0.13 12.44
CA VAL A 105 -6.86 -1.49 12.25
C VAL A 105 -8.28 -1.59 12.81
N VAL A 106 -9.24 -1.86 11.92
CA VAL A 106 -10.64 -2.11 12.24
C VAL A 106 -11.08 -3.46 11.67
N GLU A 107 -12.29 -3.92 12.01
CA GLU A 107 -12.88 -5.10 11.38
C GLU A 107 -12.90 -4.95 9.84
N GLY A 108 -12.54 -6.03 9.12
CA GLY A 108 -12.40 -6.00 7.66
C GLY A 108 -11.10 -5.37 7.14
N THR A 109 -10.11 -5.13 8.00
CA THR A 109 -8.79 -4.61 7.56
C THR A 109 -7.94 -5.69 6.90
N ILE A 110 -7.44 -5.38 5.70
CA ILE A 110 -6.36 -6.10 5.03
C ILE A 110 -5.09 -5.28 5.22
N LEU A 111 -4.17 -5.79 6.04
CA LEU A 111 -2.83 -5.23 6.23
C LEU A 111 -1.84 -6.03 5.37
N SER A 112 -1.13 -5.36 4.47
CA SER A 112 -0.17 -6.02 3.57
C SER A 112 0.96 -5.08 3.16
N GLY A 113 2.10 -5.66 2.80
CA GLY A 113 3.28 -4.91 2.47
C GLY A 113 4.57 -5.70 2.68
N ASP A 114 5.68 -5.00 2.58
CA ASP A 114 6.98 -5.52 2.96
C ASP A 114 7.35 -4.94 4.32
N PHE A 115 7.32 -5.82 5.31
CA PHE A 115 7.57 -5.49 6.70
C PHE A 115 9.07 -5.58 7.07
N ASN A 116 9.90 -6.16 6.20
CA ASN A 116 11.31 -6.50 6.48
C ASN A 116 11.55 -7.11 7.88
N ALA A 117 10.60 -7.90 8.39
CA ALA A 117 10.80 -8.70 9.59
C ALA A 117 10.32 -10.12 9.36
N THR A 118 11.04 -11.04 9.99
CA THR A 118 10.65 -12.42 10.16
C THR A 118 9.54 -12.54 11.20
N VAL A 119 8.74 -13.60 11.13
CA VAL A 119 7.66 -13.89 12.09
C VAL A 119 8.15 -13.84 13.55
N LYS A 120 9.41 -14.20 13.82
CA LYS A 120 10.01 -14.12 15.16
C LYS A 120 10.24 -12.68 15.64
N GLU A 121 10.64 -11.79 14.74
CA GLU A 121 10.81 -10.36 15.03
C GLU A 121 9.46 -9.64 15.15
N TRP A 122 8.39 -10.25 14.64
CA TRP A 122 7.01 -9.76 14.77
C TRP A 122 6.39 -10.02 16.15
N ASN A 123 7.01 -10.81 17.04
CA ASN A 123 6.36 -11.32 18.25
C ASN A 123 4.95 -11.90 17.95
N SER A 124 4.75 -12.48 16.76
CA SER A 124 3.51 -13.15 16.41
C SER A 124 3.47 -14.48 17.17
N PRO A 125 2.39 -14.77 17.94
CA PRO A 125 2.27 -16.03 18.66
C PRO A 125 2.26 -17.25 17.72
#